data_AF-A0A7S1H5Z2-F1
#
_entry.id   AF-A0A7S1H5Z2-F1
#
_cell.length_a   1.000
_cell.length_b   1.000
_cell.length_c   1.000
_cell.angle_alpha   90.00
_cell.angle_beta   90.00
_cell.angle_gamma   90.00
#
_symmetry.space_group_name_H-M   'P 1'
#
loop_
_entity.id
_entity.type
_entity.pdbx_description
1 polymer ?
#
loop_
_entity_poly.entity_id
_entity_poly.type
_entity_poly.pdbx_seq_one_letter_code
_entity_poly.pdbx_strand_id
1 'polypeptide(L)'
;AEFADLALLLEYAAEIPGIQRLRFTTSHPNEFSPRLIEAYGKIPQLVNHLHLPVQHGSDRILMAMKRGYTALEFKSIVRKLRAIRPDLRLASDFIVGFPGETDDDHAKLMKLVQ
;
A
#
# COMPACT_ATOMS: atom_id res chain seq x y z
N ALA A 1 -25.45 0.18 -10.04
CA ALA A 1 -25.31 0.33 -8.58
C ALA A 1 -24.36 1.49 -8.34
N GLU A 2 -24.70 2.41 -7.43
CA GLU A 2 -23.75 3.43 -6.97
C GLU A 2 -22.55 2.73 -6.34
N PHE A 3 -21.36 3.02 -6.86
CA PHE A 3 -20.13 2.33 -6.48
C PHE A 3 -19.56 3.03 -5.23
N ALA A 4 -19.67 2.38 -4.07
CA ALA A 4 -19.04 2.84 -2.84
C ALA A 4 -17.68 2.15 -2.66
N ASP A 5 -16.61 2.93 -2.57
CA ASP A 5 -15.26 2.46 -2.28
C ASP A 5 -14.67 3.19 -1.07
N LEU A 6 -13.48 2.76 -0.63
CA LEU A 6 -12.81 3.37 0.51
C LEU A 6 -12.48 4.86 0.27
N ALA A 7 -12.18 5.26 -0.97
CA ALA A 7 -11.89 6.65 -1.28
C ALA A 7 -13.13 7.53 -1.04
N LEU A 8 -14.29 7.08 -1.49
CA LEU A 8 -15.57 7.75 -1.23
C LEU A 8 -15.86 7.86 0.28
N LEU A 9 -15.63 6.79 1.03
CA LEU A 9 -15.81 6.82 2.49
C LEU A 9 -14.88 7.83 3.17
N LEU A 10 -13.62 7.92 2.72
CA LEU A 10 -12.66 8.90 3.24
C LEU A 10 -13.07 10.34 2.91
N GLU A 11 -13.58 10.59 1.70
CA GLU A 11 -14.11 11.88 1.27
C GLU A 11 -15.25 12.33 2.21
N TYR A 12 -16.26 11.49 2.42
CA TYR A 12 -17.36 11.81 3.35
C TYR A 12 -16.90 11.94 4.80
N ALA A 13 -16.00 11.08 5.27
CA ALA A 13 -15.47 11.17 6.63
C ALA A 13 -14.71 12.48 6.86
N ALA A 14 -14.05 13.02 5.85
CA ALA A 14 -13.32 14.28 5.93
C ALA A 14 -14.24 15.51 6.06
N GLU A 15 -15.49 15.41 5.62
CA GLU A 15 -16.49 16.49 5.72
C GLU A 15 -17.14 16.59 7.10
N ILE A 16 -16.98 15.57 7.96
CA ILE A 16 -17.57 15.57 9.31
C ILE A 16 -16.90 16.66 10.17
N PRO A 17 -17.67 17.64 10.69
CA PRO A 17 -17.12 18.72 11.50
C PRO A 17 -16.35 18.19 12.73
N GLY A 18 -15.14 18.71 12.94
CA GLY A 18 -14.28 18.33 14.06
C GLY A 18 -13.32 17.17 13.79
N ILE A 19 -13.45 16.44 12.68
CA ILE A 19 -12.45 15.43 12.29
C ILE A 19 -11.20 16.12 11.78
N GLN A 20 -10.11 16.01 12.54
CA GLN A 20 -8.79 16.56 12.17
C GLN A 20 -7.86 15.52 11.55
N ARG A 21 -8.14 14.23 11.75
CA ARG A 21 -7.23 13.15 11.37
C ARG A 21 -7.97 11.88 10.97
N LEU A 22 -7.64 11.39 9.78
CA LEU A 22 -8.12 10.13 9.22
C LEU A 22 -6.94 9.17 9.04
N ARG A 23 -7.10 7.94 9.50
CA ARG A 23 -6.14 6.86 9.34
C ARG A 23 -6.90 5.56 9.14
N PHE A 24 -6.47 4.78 8.16
CA PHE A 24 -6.84 3.39 8.02
C PHE A 24 -5.58 2.52 8.17
N THR A 25 -5.78 1.27 8.59
CA THR A 25 -4.66 0.44 9.09
C THR A 25 -4.04 -0.43 8.02
N THR A 26 -4.82 -1.04 7.13
CA THR A 26 -4.28 -1.97 6.14
C THR A 26 -5.07 -1.86 4.86
N SER A 27 -4.35 -1.78 3.74
CA SER A 27 -4.88 -2.13 2.43
C SER A 27 -4.06 -3.25 1.85
N HIS A 28 -4.71 -4.09 1.06
CA HIS A 28 -4.01 -5.04 0.21
C HIS A 28 -3.50 -4.31 -1.04
N PRO A 29 -2.25 -4.51 -1.52
CA PRO A 29 -1.75 -3.81 -2.70
C PRO A 29 -2.66 -3.90 -3.93
N ASN A 30 -3.34 -5.04 -4.16
CA ASN A 30 -4.31 -5.18 -5.26
C ASN A 30 -5.54 -4.28 -5.14
N GLU A 31 -5.92 -3.92 -3.93
CA GLU A 31 -7.12 -3.10 -3.66
C GLU A 31 -6.78 -1.61 -3.60
N PHE A 32 -5.50 -1.26 -3.80
CA PHE A 32 -5.02 0.11 -3.76
C PHE A 32 -5.34 0.83 -5.08
N SER A 33 -6.61 1.23 -5.22
CA SER A 33 -7.14 1.83 -6.43
C SER A 33 -6.53 3.20 -6.74
N PRO A 34 -6.58 3.66 -8.01
CA PRO A 34 -6.20 5.03 -8.36
C PRO A 34 -6.94 6.10 -7.55
N ARG A 35 -8.23 5.89 -7.25
CA ARG A 35 -9.02 6.82 -6.41
C ARG A 35 -8.45 6.91 -4.99
N LEU A 36 -8.02 5.79 -4.42
CA LEU A 36 -7.39 5.80 -3.10
C LEU A 36 -6.04 6.52 -3.11
N ILE A 37 -5.25 6.40 -4.19
CA ILE A 37 -4.02 7.18 -4.37
C ILE A 37 -4.33 8.68 -4.44
N GLU A 38 -5.34 9.09 -5.22
CA GLU A 38 -5.75 10.49 -5.33
C GLU A 38 -6.26 11.07 -4.00
N ALA A 39 -6.92 10.26 -3.17
CA ALA A 39 -7.38 10.68 -1.84
C ALA A 39 -6.24 11.21 -0.96
N TYR A 40 -5.03 10.66 -1.08
CA TYR A 40 -3.84 11.17 -0.39
C TYR A 40 -3.44 12.59 -0.83
N GLY A 41 -3.82 13.02 -2.04
CA GLY A 41 -3.57 14.39 -2.51
C GLY A 41 -4.69 15.37 -2.19
N LYS A 42 -5.92 14.87 -2.03
CA LYS A 42 -7.13 15.70 -1.85
C LYS A 42 -7.53 15.90 -0.40
N ILE A 43 -7.28 14.92 0.47
CA ILE A 43 -7.81 14.89 1.84
C ILE A 43 -6.70 15.28 2.84
N PRO A 44 -6.68 16.53 3.35
CA PRO A 44 -5.63 16.97 4.28
C PRO A 44 -5.66 16.23 5.62
N GLN A 45 -6.83 15.78 6.08
CA GLN A 45 -6.99 15.00 7.32
C GLN A 45 -6.37 13.61 7.20
N LEU A 46 -6.27 13.05 6.00
CA LEU A 46 -5.68 11.73 5.79
C LEU A 46 -4.19 11.79 6.13
N VAL A 47 -3.72 10.95 7.05
CA VAL A 47 -2.35 11.04 7.56
C VAL A 47 -1.26 10.74 6.54
N ASN A 48 -0.07 11.32 6.73
CA ASN A 48 1.16 11.03 5.97
C ASN A 48 1.83 9.72 6.43
N HIS A 49 1.04 8.75 6.85
CA HIS A 49 1.51 7.42 7.20
C HIS A 49 0.61 6.37 6.54
N LEU A 50 1.20 5.49 5.73
CA LEU A 50 0.53 4.36 5.12
C LEU A 50 1.19 3.06 5.57
N HIS A 51 0.38 2.11 6.01
CA HIS A 51 0.81 0.74 6.20
C HIS A 51 0.33 -0.10 5.00
N LEU A 52 1.28 -0.61 4.22
CA LEU A 52 1.03 -1.36 2.98
C LEU A 52 1.93 -2.59 2.94
N PRO A 53 1.43 -3.77 3.35
CA PRO A 53 2.21 -4.99 3.42
C PRO A 53 2.57 -5.52 2.03
N VAL A 54 3.86 -5.55 1.70
CA VAL A 54 4.37 -6.19 0.47
C VAL A 54 4.69 -7.65 0.69
N GLN A 55 5.04 -8.04 1.92
CA GLN A 55 5.20 -9.41 2.39
C GLN A 55 6.45 -10.11 1.85
N HIS A 56 6.78 -9.97 0.57
CA HIS A 56 8.04 -10.44 -0.01
C HIS A 56 8.46 -9.61 -1.23
N GLY A 57 9.74 -9.60 -1.58
CA GLY A 57 10.23 -8.94 -2.81
C GLY A 57 10.40 -9.85 -4.03
N SER A 58 10.00 -11.12 -3.94
CA SER A 58 10.13 -12.10 -5.04
C SER A 58 8.76 -12.44 -5.59
N ASP A 59 8.54 -12.20 -6.88
CA ASP A 59 7.26 -12.48 -7.55
C ASP A 59 6.88 -13.97 -7.46
N ARG A 60 7.88 -14.87 -7.44
CA ARG A 60 7.65 -16.31 -7.26
C ARG A 60 7.09 -16.61 -5.87
N ILE A 61 7.63 -15.98 -4.83
CA ILE A 61 7.14 -16.14 -3.45
C ILE A 61 5.80 -15.43 -3.25
N LEU A 62 5.62 -14.23 -3.82
CA LEU A 62 4.34 -13.52 -3.81
C LEU A 62 3.23 -14.35 -4.46
N MET A 63 3.53 -15.01 -5.58
CA MET A 63 2.61 -15.93 -6.25
C MET A 63 2.29 -17.15 -5.37
N ALA A 64 3.30 -17.75 -4.74
CA ALA A 64 3.10 -18.87 -3.81
C ALA A 64 2.26 -18.48 -2.57
N MET A 65 2.38 -17.24 -2.11
CA MET A 65 1.55 -16.63 -1.07
C MET A 65 0.14 -16.21 -1.56
N LYS A 66 -0.18 -16.42 -2.84
CA LYS A 66 -1.45 -16.01 -3.49
C LYS A 66 -1.74 -14.51 -3.36
N ARG A 67 -0.69 -13.68 -3.39
CA ARG A 67 -0.83 -12.22 -3.30
C ARG A 67 -1.45 -11.59 -4.55
N GLY A 68 -1.25 -12.18 -5.73
CA GLY A 68 -1.85 -11.67 -6.96
C GLY A 68 -1.34 -10.28 -7.38
N TYR A 69 -0.17 -9.86 -6.88
CA TYR A 69 0.62 -8.73 -7.35
C TYR A 69 2.09 -9.11 -7.41
N THR A 70 2.86 -8.32 -8.14
CA THR A 70 4.31 -8.35 -8.26
C THR A 70 4.96 -7.25 -7.42
N ALA A 71 6.24 -7.40 -7.14
CA ALA A 71 7.06 -6.37 -6.52
C ALA A 71 7.09 -5.07 -7.37
N LEU A 72 6.95 -5.18 -8.70
CA LEU A 72 6.88 -4.03 -9.58
C LEU A 72 5.58 -3.23 -9.41
N GLU A 73 4.44 -3.91 -9.31
CA GLU A 73 3.13 -3.26 -9.08
C GLU A 73 3.09 -2.57 -7.73
N PHE A 74 3.61 -3.23 -6.67
CA PHE A 74 3.78 -2.59 -5.37
C PHE A 74 4.63 -1.31 -5.46
N LYS A 75 5.81 -1.37 -6.10
CA LYS A 75 6.67 -0.19 -6.31
C LYS A 75 5.96 0.91 -7.11
N SER A 76 5.10 0.55 -8.06
CA SER A 76 4.31 1.51 -8.84
C SER A 76 3.35 2.30 -7.95
N ILE A 77 2.62 1.62 -7.04
CA ILE A 77 1.74 2.25 -6.06
C ILE A 77 2.54 3.23 -5.19
N VAL A 78 3.67 2.78 -4.63
CA VAL A 78 4.52 3.61 -3.76
C VAL A 78 5.05 4.84 -4.48
N ARG A 79 5.49 4.72 -5.74
CA ARG A 79 5.96 5.86 -6.54
C ARG A 79 4.86 6.90 -6.78
N LYS A 80 3.66 6.46 -7.14
CA LYS A 80 2.50 7.35 -7.37
C LYS A 80 2.14 8.10 -6.08
N LEU A 81 2.11 7.39 -4.95
CA LEU A 81 1.86 7.99 -3.64
C LEU A 81 2.92 9.02 -3.27
N ARG A 82 4.21 8.70 -3.42
CA ARG A 82 5.31 9.64 -3.11
C ARG A 82 5.34 10.85 -4.03
N ALA A 83 4.89 10.72 -5.28
CA ALA A 83 4.77 11.86 -6.20
C ALA A 83 3.72 12.87 -5.73
N ILE A 84 2.62 12.40 -5.12
CA ILE A 84 1.55 13.25 -4.59
C ILE A 84 1.89 13.74 -3.18
N ARG A 85 2.54 12.91 -2.38
CA ARG A 85 2.82 13.16 -0.96
C ARG A 85 4.26 12.78 -0.62
N PRO A 86 5.25 13.64 -0.92
CA PRO A 86 6.68 13.33 -0.80
C PRO A 86 7.13 12.97 0.62
N ASP A 87 6.43 13.48 1.63
CA ASP A 87 6.69 13.25 3.05
C ASP A 87 5.97 12.03 3.63
N LEU A 88 5.27 11.25 2.80
CA LEU A 88 4.59 10.01 3.19
C LEU A 88 5.58 9.00 3.79
N ARG A 89 5.26 8.53 5.01
CA ARG A 89 5.93 7.42 5.67
C ARG A 89 5.22 6.12 5.34
N LEU A 90 5.99 5.13 4.88
CA LEU A 90 5.48 3.80 4.55
C LEU A 90 5.95 2.81 5.62
N ALA A 91 5.02 2.06 6.18
CA ALA A 91 5.28 0.86 6.96
C ALA A 91 4.87 -0.37 6.14
N SER A 92 5.58 -1.47 6.28
CA SER A 92 5.30 -2.72 5.57
C SER A 92 5.70 -3.91 6.43
N ASP A 93 5.02 -5.03 6.22
CA ASP A 93 5.35 -6.32 6.82
C ASP A 93 6.10 -7.19 5.82
N PHE A 94 7.01 -8.02 6.34
CA PHE A 94 7.84 -8.95 5.56
C PHE A 94 7.82 -10.33 6.20
N ILE A 95 7.76 -11.37 5.37
CA ILE A 95 7.84 -12.77 5.78
C ILE A 95 9.12 -13.33 5.15
N VAL A 96 10.05 -13.78 5.99
CA VAL A 96 11.27 -14.49 5.59
C VAL A 96 11.17 -15.97 5.97
N GLY A 97 11.87 -16.83 5.24
CA GLY A 97 11.79 -18.28 5.44
C GLY A 97 10.45 -18.88 5.00
N PHE A 98 9.78 -18.28 4.01
CA PHE A 98 8.55 -18.86 3.47
C PHE A 98 8.86 -20.25 2.86
N PRO A 99 7.96 -21.25 2.95
CA PRO A 99 8.21 -22.57 2.36
C PRO A 99 8.64 -22.52 0.89
N GLY A 100 9.87 -22.95 0.63
CA GLY A 100 10.48 -22.91 -0.69
C GLY A 100 11.22 -21.62 -1.04
N GLU A 101 11.41 -20.66 -0.12
CA GLU A 101 12.29 -19.49 -0.28
C GLU A 101 13.73 -19.94 -0.58
N THR A 102 14.35 -19.33 -1.58
CA THR A 102 15.77 -19.53 -1.91
C THR A 102 16.58 -18.26 -1.61
N ASP A 103 17.90 -18.38 -1.58
CA ASP A 103 18.79 -17.23 -1.37
C ASP A 103 18.58 -16.12 -2.42
N ASP A 104 18.23 -16.47 -3.67
CA ASP A 104 17.90 -15.50 -4.72
C ASP A 104 16.57 -14.77 -4.43
N ASP A 105 15.58 -15.45 -3.88
CA ASP A 105 14.33 -14.82 -3.46
C ASP A 105 14.58 -13.87 -2.30
N HIS A 106 15.37 -14.29 -1.32
CA HIS A 106 15.77 -13.46 -0.19
C HIS A 106 16.55 -12.22 -0.67
N ALA A 107 17.47 -12.38 -1.62
CA ALA A 107 18.19 -11.27 -2.23
C ALA A 107 17.24 -10.28 -2.94
N LYS A 108 16.19 -10.76 -3.62
CA LYS A 108 15.15 -9.90 -4.20
C LYS A 108 14.36 -9.14 -3.14
N LEU A 109 14.05 -9.77 -2.02
CA LEU A 109 13.46 -9.11 -0.86
C LEU A 109 14.37 -7.99 -0.34
N MET A 110 15.66 -8.27 -0.12
CA MET A 110 16.60 -7.25 0.35
C MET A 110 16.74 -6.09 -0.63
N LYS A 111 16.78 -6.38 -1.94
CA LYS A 111 16.80 -5.35 -3.00
C LYS A 111 15.53 -4.49 -3.05
N LEU A 112 14.40 -4.97 -2.54
CA LEU A 112 13.17 -4.18 -2.45
C LEU A 112 13.25 -3.15 -1.31
N VAL A 113 13.93 -3.48 -0.22
CA VAL A 113 14.02 -2.67 1.01
C VAL A 113 15.16 -1.64 0.96
N GLN A 114 16.22 -1.94 0.21
CA GLN A 114 17.37 -1.05 -0.04
C GLN A 114 17.05 0.06 -1.04
#